data_AF-A0A9E2AF93-F1
#
_entry.id   AF-A0A9E2AF93-F1
#
_cell.length_a   1.000
_cell.length_b   1.000
_cell.length_c   1.000
_cell.angle_alpha   90.00
_cell.angle_beta   90.00
_cell.angle_gamma   90.00
#
_symmetry.space_group_name_H-M   'P 1'
#
loop_
_entity.id
_entity.type
_entity.pdbx_description
1 polymer ?
#
loop_
_entity_poly.entity_id
_entity_poly.type
_entity_poly.pdbx_seq_one_letter_code
_entity_poly.pdbx_strand_id
1 'polypeptide(L)'
;MHDIEPYFKWRDRYVASEDERSPFYGREYNEFQFHQKVYNYYIHPQWDEFGSATLYSKILYCDYDEGYAILEFIGEWNDCLSNDVMILKQNVINRLIDQSINKFILLCDNLMNFHGDDDCYYEERFGDIGDEGGGSCMLDTREHVEEEIRATFIDQYVNLGESFNNIHWRSITPITLFDTVCDRIGSMIRMLPN
;
A
#
# COMPACT_ATOMS: atom_id res chain seq x y z
N MET A 1 -18.72 -3.96 -6.32
CA MET A 1 -17.61 -3.61 -5.41
C MET A 1 -17.66 -4.42 -4.12
N HIS A 2 -18.83 -4.76 -3.59
CA HIS A 2 -18.93 -5.60 -2.38
C HIS A 2 -18.32 -7.00 -2.55
N ASP A 3 -18.22 -7.52 -3.78
CA ASP A 3 -17.55 -8.81 -4.08
C ASP A 3 -16.03 -8.72 -4.15
N ILE A 4 -15.44 -7.52 -4.10
CA ILE A 4 -13.98 -7.35 -4.08
C ILE A 4 -13.54 -7.49 -2.64
N GLU A 5 -13.09 -8.68 -2.27
CA GLU A 5 -12.51 -8.97 -0.96
C GLU A 5 -10.99 -8.71 -0.97
N PRO A 6 -10.40 -8.31 0.18
CA PRO A 6 -8.95 -8.35 0.33
C PRO A 6 -8.43 -9.77 0.13
N TYR A 7 -7.23 -9.91 -0.42
CA TYR A 7 -6.64 -11.20 -0.71
C TYR A 7 -6.49 -12.06 0.57
N PHE A 8 -7.10 -13.24 0.56
CA PHE A 8 -7.24 -14.07 1.77
C PHE A 8 -6.28 -15.26 1.85
N LYS A 9 -5.61 -15.66 0.76
CA LYS A 9 -4.82 -16.89 0.74
C LYS A 9 -3.51 -16.82 1.52
N TRP A 10 -3.14 -15.64 2.04
CA TRP A 10 -2.00 -15.48 2.96
C TRP A 10 -2.43 -15.40 4.44
N ARG A 11 -3.72 -15.56 4.75
CA ARG A 11 -4.21 -15.56 6.14
C ARG A 11 -3.67 -16.70 6.99
N ASP A 12 -3.19 -17.78 6.38
CA ASP A 12 -2.45 -18.85 7.05
C ASP A 12 -1.06 -18.42 7.54
N ARG A 13 -0.54 -17.30 7.03
CA ARG A 13 0.78 -16.74 7.36
C ARG A 13 0.70 -15.48 8.22
N TYR A 14 -0.29 -14.63 7.98
CA TYR A 14 -0.45 -13.36 8.68
C TYR A 14 -1.90 -12.89 8.69
N VAL A 15 -2.36 -12.42 9.85
CA VAL A 15 -3.67 -11.79 10.03
C VAL A 15 -3.49 -10.52 10.85
N ALA A 16 -3.71 -9.36 10.23
CA ALA A 16 -3.50 -8.06 10.87
C ALA A 16 -4.30 -7.87 12.17
N SER A 17 -5.53 -8.38 12.24
CA SER A 17 -6.38 -8.26 13.43
C SER A 17 -5.94 -9.13 14.60
N GLU A 18 -5.08 -10.13 14.38
CA GLU A 18 -4.59 -11.06 15.41
C GLU A 18 -3.16 -10.71 15.88
N ASP A 19 -2.48 -9.79 15.19
CA ASP A 19 -1.12 -9.37 15.49
C ASP A 19 -1.10 -8.10 16.35
N GLU A 20 -0.66 -8.22 17.61
CA GLU A 20 -0.59 -7.12 18.60
C GLU A 20 0.24 -5.91 18.13
N ARG A 21 1.16 -6.11 17.20
CA ARG A 21 2.01 -5.05 16.62
C ARG A 21 1.33 -4.31 15.46
N SER A 22 0.26 -4.87 14.92
CA SER A 22 -0.47 -4.29 13.80
C SER A 22 -1.28 -3.06 14.24
N PRO A 23 -1.37 -2.00 13.40
CA PRO A 23 -2.33 -0.91 13.63
C PRO A 23 -3.80 -1.37 13.59
N PHE A 24 -4.06 -2.57 13.10
CA PHE A 24 -5.39 -3.16 12.99
C PHE A 24 -5.67 -4.25 14.02
N TYR A 25 -4.81 -4.41 15.04
CA TYR A 25 -5.00 -5.39 16.10
C TYR A 25 -6.36 -5.27 16.80
N GLY A 26 -6.99 -6.40 17.08
CA GLY A 26 -8.26 -6.47 17.81
C GLY A 26 -9.49 -6.02 17.01
N ARG A 27 -9.36 -5.79 15.71
CA ARG A 27 -10.50 -5.47 14.85
C ARG A 27 -11.44 -6.66 14.69
N GLU A 28 -12.73 -6.37 14.84
CA GLU A 28 -13.81 -7.30 14.56
C GLU A 28 -14.50 -6.91 13.25
N TYR A 29 -14.56 -7.86 12.31
CA TYR A 29 -15.19 -7.65 11.01
C TYR A 29 -16.62 -8.19 11.04
N ASN A 30 -17.59 -7.32 10.70
CA ASN A 30 -18.99 -7.73 10.63
C ASN A 30 -19.34 -8.23 9.21
N GLU A 31 -19.46 -9.54 9.04
CA GLU A 31 -19.74 -10.18 7.75
C GLU A 31 -21.16 -9.94 7.22
N PHE A 32 -22.08 -9.42 8.06
CA PHE A 32 -23.49 -9.29 7.70
C PHE A 32 -23.92 -7.86 7.38
N GLN A 33 -23.09 -6.86 7.71
CA GLN A 33 -23.45 -5.45 7.55
C GLN A 33 -22.39 -4.70 6.75
N PHE A 34 -22.78 -4.30 5.54
CA PHE A 34 -21.98 -3.43 4.69
C PHE A 34 -22.16 -1.98 5.10
N HIS A 35 -21.12 -1.38 5.67
CA HIS A 35 -21.14 0.02 6.12
C HIS A 35 -20.28 0.95 5.26
N GLN A 36 -19.17 0.41 4.74
CA GLN A 36 -18.18 1.17 4.00
C GLN A 36 -18.56 1.31 2.53
N LYS A 37 -18.21 2.45 1.92
CA LYS A 37 -18.52 2.77 0.53
C LYS A 37 -17.32 3.37 -0.18
N VAL A 38 -17.23 3.04 -1.46
CA VAL A 38 -16.43 3.77 -2.45
C VAL A 38 -17.42 4.18 -3.54
N TYR A 39 -17.45 5.48 -3.88
CA TYR A 39 -18.55 6.09 -4.63
C TYR A 39 -19.94 5.72 -4.06
N ASN A 40 -20.83 5.22 -4.91
CA ASN A 40 -22.20 4.81 -4.57
C ASN A 40 -22.31 3.31 -4.25
N TYR A 41 -21.19 2.60 -4.10
CA TYR A 41 -21.18 1.16 -3.90
C TYR A 41 -20.61 0.78 -2.54
N TYR A 42 -21.27 -0.17 -1.88
CA TYR A 42 -20.69 -0.82 -0.71
C TYR A 42 -19.47 -1.66 -1.09
N ILE A 43 -18.46 -1.65 -0.22
CA ILE A 43 -17.27 -2.51 -0.33
C ILE A 43 -17.32 -3.64 0.71
N HIS A 44 -16.56 -4.71 0.47
CA HIS A 44 -16.56 -5.87 1.37
C HIS A 44 -16.13 -5.48 2.80
N PRO A 45 -16.78 -5.95 3.87
CA PRO A 45 -16.50 -5.53 5.24
C PRO A 45 -15.12 -5.93 5.78
N GLN A 46 -14.36 -6.73 5.03
CA GLN A 46 -13.00 -7.14 5.40
C GLN A 46 -11.94 -6.08 5.10
N TRP A 47 -12.27 -5.02 4.35
CA TRP A 47 -11.39 -3.88 4.14
C TRP A 47 -11.28 -3.03 5.41
N ASP A 48 -10.06 -2.61 5.72
CA ASP A 48 -9.76 -1.81 6.89
C ASP A 48 -9.85 -0.32 6.57
N GLU A 49 -10.78 0.35 7.24
CA GLU A 49 -10.78 1.81 7.32
C GLU A 49 -9.58 2.28 8.15
N PHE A 50 -8.96 3.39 7.76
CA PHE A 50 -7.87 3.99 8.53
C PHE A 50 -8.04 5.50 8.68
N GLY A 51 -9.25 6.01 8.39
CA GLY A 51 -9.63 7.42 8.55
C GLY A 51 -9.88 8.16 7.24
N SER A 52 -9.46 7.62 6.09
CA SER A 52 -9.82 8.19 4.77
C SER A 52 -11.30 7.92 4.47
N ALA A 53 -11.92 8.85 3.73
CA ALA A 53 -13.31 8.73 3.32
C ALA A 53 -13.50 7.81 2.10
N THR A 54 -12.49 7.73 1.23
CA THR A 54 -12.57 7.05 -0.08
C THR A 54 -11.50 5.99 -0.30
N LEU A 55 -10.50 5.92 0.56
CA LEU A 55 -9.42 4.94 0.50
C LEU A 55 -9.49 3.99 1.69
N TYR A 56 -9.40 2.69 1.41
CA TYR A 56 -9.34 1.63 2.40
C TYR A 56 -8.14 0.74 2.09
N SER A 57 -7.65 0.04 3.11
CA SER A 57 -6.48 -0.81 2.97
C SER A 57 -6.67 -2.17 3.61
N LYS A 58 -5.73 -3.08 3.36
CA LYS A 58 -5.56 -4.31 4.13
C LYS A 58 -4.07 -4.57 4.26
N ILE A 59 -3.59 -4.79 5.48
CA ILE A 59 -2.23 -5.35 5.66
C ILE A 59 -2.33 -6.85 5.41
N LEU A 60 -1.70 -7.32 4.33
CA LEU A 60 -1.70 -8.73 3.96
C LEU A 60 -0.56 -9.51 4.63
N TYR A 61 0.54 -8.84 4.93
CA TYR A 61 1.71 -9.46 5.56
C TYR A 61 2.63 -8.41 6.20
N CYS A 62 3.22 -8.76 7.34
CA CYS A 62 4.35 -8.05 7.94
C CYS A 62 5.44 -9.04 8.33
N ASP A 63 6.68 -8.73 7.96
CA ASP A 63 7.88 -9.36 8.51
C ASP A 63 8.68 -8.30 9.26
N TYR A 64 8.72 -8.44 10.58
CA TYR A 64 9.36 -7.47 11.46
C TYR A 64 10.87 -7.70 11.59
N ASP A 65 11.36 -8.90 11.24
CA ASP A 65 12.79 -9.22 11.27
C ASP A 65 13.47 -8.71 9.98
N GLU A 66 12.82 -8.91 8.82
CA GLU A 66 13.28 -8.40 7.52
C GLU A 66 12.85 -6.93 7.25
N GLY A 67 11.94 -6.41 8.07
CA GLY A 67 11.54 -5.01 8.11
C GLY A 67 10.62 -4.57 6.97
N TYR A 68 9.70 -5.43 6.50
CA TYR A 68 8.78 -5.10 5.40
C TYR A 68 7.32 -5.42 5.65
N ALA A 69 6.43 -4.65 5.02
CA ALA A 69 4.99 -4.88 5.01
C ALA A 69 4.42 -4.85 3.60
N ILE A 70 3.37 -5.64 3.38
CA ILE A 70 2.61 -5.69 2.13
C ILE A 70 1.18 -5.23 2.42
N LEU A 71 0.77 -4.15 1.76
CA LEU A 71 -0.54 -3.53 1.90
C LEU A 71 -1.30 -3.60 0.58
N GLU A 72 -2.57 -3.96 0.63
CA GLU A 72 -3.50 -3.92 -0.50
C GLU A 72 -4.47 -2.76 -0.34
N PHE A 73 -4.77 -2.03 -1.41
CA PHE A 73 -5.66 -0.87 -1.39
C PHE A 73 -6.92 -1.10 -2.22
N ILE A 74 -8.02 -0.49 -1.79
CA ILE A 74 -9.24 -0.33 -2.57
C ILE A 74 -9.76 1.11 -2.44
N GLY A 75 -10.22 1.67 -3.56
CA GLY A 75 -10.94 2.94 -3.57
C GLY A 75 -10.21 4.04 -4.33
N GLU A 76 -10.33 5.26 -3.86
CA GLU A 76 -9.73 6.45 -4.48
C GLU A 76 -8.78 7.10 -3.48
N TRP A 77 -7.52 7.27 -3.88
CA TRP A 77 -6.54 8.00 -3.11
C TRP A 77 -6.62 9.47 -3.48
N ASN A 78 -7.05 10.32 -2.56
CA ASN A 78 -7.34 11.72 -2.83
C ASN A 78 -6.60 12.67 -1.89
N ASP A 79 -5.47 13.18 -2.36
CA ASP A 79 -4.66 14.13 -1.59
C ASP A 79 -5.15 15.57 -1.73
N CYS A 80 -5.86 15.90 -2.82
CA CYS A 80 -6.46 17.22 -3.00
C CYS A 80 -7.59 17.54 -2.00
N LEU A 81 -8.36 16.54 -1.56
CA LEU A 81 -9.54 16.73 -0.71
C LEU A 81 -9.37 16.22 0.72
N SER A 82 -8.82 15.01 0.90
CA SER A 82 -8.74 14.36 2.21
C SER A 82 -7.32 14.19 2.74
N ASN A 83 -6.30 14.50 1.94
CA ASN A 83 -4.89 14.28 2.29
C ASN A 83 -4.67 12.83 2.76
N ASP A 84 -5.07 11.89 1.91
CA ASP A 84 -5.07 10.46 2.21
C ASP A 84 -3.68 9.95 2.55
N VAL A 85 -2.63 10.47 1.89
CA VAL A 85 -1.23 10.13 2.20
C VAL A 85 -0.88 10.42 3.66
N MET A 86 -1.34 11.53 4.21
CA MET A 86 -1.09 11.91 5.60
C MET A 86 -1.84 11.02 6.58
N ILE A 87 -3.11 10.72 6.27
CA ILE A 87 -3.94 9.83 7.09
C ILE A 87 -3.33 8.43 7.09
N LEU A 88 -2.96 7.91 5.92
CA LEU A 88 -2.28 6.62 5.77
C LEU A 88 -0.98 6.60 6.57
N LYS A 89 -0.15 7.65 6.44
CA LYS A 89 1.13 7.72 7.15
C LYS A 89 0.94 7.69 8.66
N GLN A 90 0.07 8.53 9.21
CA GLN A 90 -0.11 8.66 10.65
C GLN A 90 -0.75 7.43 11.28
N ASN A 91 -1.77 6.88 10.63
CA ASN A 91 -2.60 5.83 11.23
C ASN A 91 -2.08 4.42 10.95
N VAL A 92 -1.30 4.23 9.88
CA VAL A 92 -0.81 2.91 9.46
C VAL A 92 0.71 2.88 9.38
N ILE A 93 1.32 3.67 8.50
CA ILE A 93 2.75 3.54 8.17
C ILE A 93 3.64 3.82 9.38
N ASN A 94 3.43 4.92 10.10
CA ASN A 94 4.24 5.26 11.27
C ASN A 94 4.11 4.20 12.38
N ARG A 95 2.92 3.61 12.55
CA ARG A 95 2.73 2.52 13.52
C ARG A 95 3.54 1.29 13.17
N LEU A 96 3.68 0.99 11.88
CA LEU A 96 4.52 -0.10 11.40
C LEU A 96 6.02 0.25 11.51
N ILE A 97 6.40 1.50 11.23
CA ILE A 97 7.78 2.00 11.43
C ILE A 97 8.21 1.88 12.90
N ASP A 98 7.33 2.24 13.84
CA ASP A 98 7.57 2.05 15.28
C ASP A 98 7.84 0.59 15.65
N GLN A 99 7.44 -0.36 14.80
CA GLN A 99 7.66 -1.81 14.94
C GLN A 99 8.80 -2.31 14.03
N SER A 100 9.69 -1.43 13.56
CA SER A 100 10.86 -1.74 12.71
C SER A 100 10.54 -2.13 11.26
N ILE A 101 9.35 -1.80 10.75
CA ILE A 101 9.06 -1.91 9.31
C ILE A 101 9.50 -0.65 8.58
N ASN A 102 10.37 -0.77 7.58
CA ASN A 102 10.83 0.36 6.77
C ASN A 102 10.68 0.14 5.25
N LYS A 103 10.23 -1.03 4.80
CA LYS A 103 9.94 -1.32 3.39
C LYS A 103 8.46 -1.61 3.18
N PHE A 104 7.86 -1.02 2.16
CA PHE A 104 6.42 -1.12 1.90
C PHE A 104 6.14 -1.52 0.46
N ILE A 105 5.39 -2.61 0.28
CA ILE A 105 4.84 -3.01 -1.00
C ILE A 105 3.36 -2.63 -1.01
N LEU A 106 2.97 -1.74 -1.91
CA LEU A 106 1.63 -1.18 -2.03
C LEU A 106 0.95 -1.78 -3.28
N LEU A 107 0.05 -2.75 -3.06
CA LEU A 107 -0.69 -3.42 -4.12
C LEU A 107 -1.87 -2.54 -4.55
N CYS A 108 -1.82 -2.09 -5.81
CA CYS A 108 -2.71 -1.05 -6.33
C CYS A 108 -3.75 -1.59 -7.33
N ASP A 109 -3.94 -2.90 -7.42
CA ASP A 109 -4.90 -3.54 -8.33
C ASP A 109 -6.32 -2.94 -8.27
N ASN A 110 -6.76 -2.62 -7.04
CA ASN A 110 -8.08 -2.05 -6.76
C ASN A 110 -8.03 -0.55 -6.43
N LEU A 111 -6.88 0.10 -6.61
CA LEU A 111 -6.78 1.56 -6.57
C LEU A 111 -7.38 2.11 -7.86
N MET A 112 -8.53 2.78 -7.72
CA MET A 112 -9.37 3.14 -8.84
C MET A 112 -8.96 4.46 -9.46
N ASN A 113 -8.68 5.45 -8.62
CA ASN A 113 -8.17 6.76 -8.99
C ASN A 113 -7.15 7.20 -7.97
N PHE A 114 -6.30 8.11 -8.41
CA PHE A 114 -5.37 8.85 -7.61
C PHE A 114 -5.63 10.33 -7.91
N HIS A 115 -5.65 11.20 -6.91
CA HIS A 115 -5.79 12.64 -7.08
C HIS A 115 -4.69 13.33 -6.28
N GLY A 116 -3.56 13.54 -6.95
CA GLY A 116 -2.38 14.15 -6.34
C GLY A 116 -2.50 15.67 -6.25
N ASP A 117 -1.93 16.24 -5.19
CA ASP A 117 -1.83 17.70 -5.00
C ASP A 117 -0.38 18.18 -5.19
N ASP A 118 0.35 18.46 -4.11
CA ASP A 118 1.74 18.98 -4.11
C ASP A 118 2.74 17.91 -3.64
N ASP A 119 3.93 17.86 -4.25
CA ASP A 119 5.00 16.89 -3.97
C ASP A 119 5.74 17.17 -2.66
N CYS A 120 5.64 18.40 -2.14
CA CYS A 120 6.26 18.83 -0.90
C CYS A 120 5.91 17.93 0.30
N TYR A 121 4.71 17.32 0.31
CA TYR A 121 4.30 16.38 1.36
C TYR A 121 5.01 15.03 1.25
N TYR A 122 5.40 14.60 0.05
CA TYR A 122 6.08 13.33 -0.15
C TYR A 122 7.57 13.45 0.17
N GLU A 123 8.19 14.59 -0.16
CA GLU A 123 9.59 14.90 0.17
C GLU A 123 9.86 14.83 1.67
N GLU A 124 9.06 15.54 2.48
CA GLU A 124 9.23 15.58 3.95
C GLU A 124 8.92 14.23 4.61
N ARG A 125 8.15 13.34 3.98
CA ARG A 125 7.51 12.20 4.66
C ARG A 125 7.98 10.82 4.24
N PHE A 126 8.47 10.69 3.01
CA PHE A 126 9.07 9.47 2.48
C PHE A 126 10.59 9.59 2.28
N GLY A 127 11.14 10.82 2.25
CA GLY A 127 12.59 11.05 2.23
C GLY A 127 13.31 10.33 3.39
N ASP A 128 12.77 10.44 4.60
CA ASP A 128 13.33 9.80 5.80
C ASP A 128 13.40 8.26 5.71
N ILE A 129 12.44 7.64 5.00
CA ILE A 129 12.40 6.18 4.84
C ILE A 129 13.50 5.73 3.87
N GLY A 130 13.76 6.51 2.82
CA GLY A 130 14.79 6.23 1.82
C GLY A 130 16.21 6.30 2.39
N ASP A 131 16.47 7.27 3.27
CA ASP A 131 17.78 7.51 3.87
C ASP A 131 18.24 6.38 4.81
N GLU A 132 17.31 5.64 5.42
CA GLU A 132 17.59 4.47 6.26
C GLU A 132 17.63 3.14 5.47
N GLY A 133 17.66 3.20 4.14
CA GLY A 133 17.64 2.02 3.26
C GLY A 133 16.26 1.35 3.17
N GLY A 134 15.22 2.02 3.66
CA GLY A 134 13.82 1.68 3.46
C GLY A 134 13.30 2.21 2.11
N GLY A 135 12.06 1.89 1.78
CA GLY A 135 11.44 2.39 0.56
C GLY A 135 10.05 1.86 0.33
N SER A 136 9.32 2.49 -0.59
CA SER A 136 8.00 2.03 -1.02
C SER A 136 8.02 1.62 -2.49
N CYS A 137 7.18 0.66 -2.84
CA CYS A 137 6.97 0.20 -4.21
C CYS A 137 5.49 -0.01 -4.47
N MET A 138 4.96 0.60 -5.53
CA MET A 138 3.58 0.40 -5.99
C MET A 138 3.55 -0.63 -7.10
N LEU A 139 2.71 -1.65 -6.93
CA LEU A 139 2.58 -2.77 -7.85
C LEU A 139 1.21 -2.72 -8.54
N ASP A 140 1.18 -3.11 -9.80
CA ASP A 140 -0.03 -3.23 -10.61
C ASP A 140 -0.89 -1.95 -10.62
N THR A 141 -0.23 -0.79 -10.78
CA THR A 141 -0.89 0.50 -10.92
C THR A 141 -1.58 0.61 -12.27
N ARG A 142 -2.82 1.12 -12.29
CA ARG A 142 -3.53 1.41 -13.55
C ARG A 142 -2.84 2.55 -14.29
N GLU A 143 -2.89 2.50 -15.62
CA GLU A 143 -2.23 3.49 -16.49
C GLU A 143 -2.56 4.93 -16.10
N HIS A 144 -3.85 5.27 -15.95
CA HIS A 144 -4.26 6.62 -15.59
C HIS A 144 -3.86 7.03 -14.16
N VAL A 145 -3.75 6.06 -13.23
CA VAL A 145 -3.25 6.31 -11.87
C VAL A 145 -1.76 6.62 -11.91
N GLU A 146 -0.99 5.83 -12.66
CA GLU A 146 0.44 6.06 -12.85
C GLU A 146 0.70 7.41 -13.53
N GLU A 147 -0.07 7.77 -14.56
CA GLU A 147 0.01 9.08 -15.22
C GLU A 147 -0.18 10.24 -14.23
N GLU A 148 -1.15 10.14 -13.32
CA GLU A 148 -1.43 11.18 -12.32
C GLU A 148 -0.35 11.27 -11.24
N ILE A 149 0.18 10.12 -10.79
CA ILE A 149 1.33 10.06 -9.87
C ILE A 149 2.57 10.72 -10.49
N ARG A 150 2.84 10.46 -11.78
CA ARG A 150 3.96 11.07 -12.50
C ARG A 150 3.74 12.56 -12.75
N ALA A 151 2.51 12.98 -13.06
CA ALA A 151 2.17 14.39 -13.28
C ALA A 151 2.34 15.25 -12.02
N THR A 152 2.29 14.63 -10.84
CA THR A 152 2.50 15.26 -9.54
C THR A 152 3.90 15.03 -8.96
N PHE A 153 4.84 14.46 -9.73
CA PHE A 153 6.23 14.19 -9.33
C PHE A 153 6.39 13.26 -8.10
N ILE A 154 5.32 12.58 -7.69
CA ILE A 154 5.33 11.64 -6.56
C ILE A 154 6.18 10.40 -6.89
N ASP A 155 6.33 10.09 -8.18
CA ASP A 155 7.17 8.99 -8.68
C ASP A 155 8.66 9.12 -8.32
N GLN A 156 9.11 10.28 -7.84
CA GLN A 156 10.46 10.45 -7.30
C GLN A 156 10.67 9.75 -5.94
N TYR A 157 9.59 9.46 -5.19
CA TYR A 157 9.65 8.95 -3.82
C TYR A 157 9.17 7.50 -3.67
N VAL A 158 8.62 6.93 -4.73
CA VAL A 158 8.07 5.58 -4.74
C VAL A 158 8.47 4.85 -6.01
N ASN A 159 8.84 3.57 -5.89
CA ASN A 159 9.16 2.75 -7.05
C ASN A 159 7.87 2.32 -7.75
N LEU A 160 7.66 2.75 -9.00
CA LEU A 160 6.54 2.29 -9.84
C LEU A 160 6.90 2.25 -11.32
N GLY A 161 5.98 1.73 -12.13
CA GLY A 161 6.06 1.68 -13.58
C GLY A 161 6.02 0.26 -14.13
N GLU A 162 6.29 0.11 -15.43
CA GLU A 162 6.18 -1.18 -16.15
C GLU A 162 6.92 -2.32 -15.47
N SER A 163 8.08 -2.03 -14.88
CA SER A 163 8.90 -3.02 -14.15
C SER A 163 8.26 -3.52 -12.86
N PHE A 164 7.15 -2.94 -12.38
CA PHE A 164 6.42 -3.37 -11.19
C PHE A 164 4.96 -3.77 -11.49
N ASN A 165 4.57 -3.69 -12.76
CA ASN A 165 3.28 -4.15 -13.24
C ASN A 165 3.36 -5.60 -13.75
N ASN A 166 2.20 -6.26 -13.80
CA ASN A 166 2.00 -7.65 -14.22
C ASN A 166 2.78 -8.68 -13.38
N ILE A 167 2.99 -8.41 -12.09
CA ILE A 167 3.52 -9.41 -11.17
C ILE A 167 2.35 -10.31 -10.76
N HIS A 168 2.43 -11.61 -11.02
CA HIS A 168 1.39 -12.56 -10.59
C HIS A 168 1.47 -12.86 -9.08
N TRP A 169 1.44 -11.81 -8.26
CA TRP A 169 1.70 -11.84 -6.82
C TRP A 169 0.70 -12.74 -6.06
N ARG A 170 -0.54 -12.85 -6.55
CA ARG A 170 -1.59 -13.75 -5.99
C ARG A 170 -1.29 -15.24 -6.13
N SER A 171 -0.27 -15.63 -6.89
CA SER A 171 0.13 -17.03 -7.11
C SER A 171 1.40 -17.42 -6.35
N ILE A 172 2.01 -16.49 -5.61
CA ILE A 172 3.27 -16.69 -4.89
C ILE A 172 3.11 -16.36 -3.41
N THR A 173 4.16 -16.63 -2.62
CA THR A 173 4.18 -16.33 -1.18
C THR A 173 4.59 -14.87 -0.94
N PRO A 174 4.29 -14.29 0.24
CA PRO A 174 4.74 -12.95 0.61
C PRO A 174 6.26 -12.75 0.46
N ILE A 175 7.03 -13.74 0.90
CA ILE A 175 8.50 -13.72 0.84
C ILE A 175 8.97 -13.69 -0.61
N THR A 176 8.43 -14.58 -1.45
CA THR A 176 8.77 -14.60 -2.88
C THR A 176 8.41 -13.29 -3.60
N LEU A 177 7.30 -12.65 -3.21
CA LEU A 177 6.94 -11.34 -3.75
C LEU A 177 7.98 -10.29 -3.36
N PHE A 178 8.34 -10.25 -2.08
CA PHE A 178 9.35 -9.31 -1.58
C PHE A 178 10.69 -9.47 -2.30
N ASP A 179 11.21 -10.70 -2.41
CA ASP A 179 12.44 -11.00 -3.14
C ASP A 179 12.35 -10.52 -4.61
N THR A 180 11.22 -10.78 -5.28
CA THR A 180 10.98 -10.36 -6.67
C THR A 180 11.02 -8.83 -6.81
N VAL A 181 10.45 -8.10 -5.86
CA VAL A 181 10.45 -6.64 -5.85
C VAL A 181 11.86 -6.11 -5.60
N CYS A 182 12.59 -6.67 -4.64
CA CYS A 182 13.98 -6.30 -4.35
C CYS A 182 14.90 -6.50 -5.57
N ASP A 183 14.76 -7.63 -6.29
CA ASP A 183 15.53 -7.90 -7.50
C ASP A 183 15.26 -6.88 -8.62
N ARG A 184 14.01 -6.44 -8.76
CA ARG A 184 13.60 -5.43 -9.75
C ARG A 184 14.18 -4.05 -9.40
N ILE A 185 14.09 -3.64 -8.14
CA ILE A 185 14.69 -2.38 -7.64
C ILE A 185 16.20 -2.39 -7.84
N GLY A 186 16.88 -3.48 -7.42
CA GLY A 186 18.33 -3.63 -7.57
C GLY A 186 18.80 -3.57 -9.02
N SER A 187 17.97 -4.05 -9.97
CA SER A 187 18.26 -4.00 -11.40
C SER A 187 18.14 -2.57 -11.96
N MET A 188 17.19 -1.77 -11.47
CA MET A 188 17.02 -0.36 -11.89
C MET A 188 18.19 0.52 -11.46
N ILE A 189 18.68 0.37 -10.23
CA ILE A 189 19.84 1.13 -9.73
C ILE A 189 21.08 0.88 -10.60
N ARG A 190 21.27 -0.36 -11.08
CA ARG A 190 22.41 -0.72 -11.95
C ARG A 190 22.33 -0.13 -13.37
N MET A 191 21.17 0.36 -13.79
CA MET A 191 20.96 0.93 -15.13
C MET A 191 21.14 2.44 -15.20
N LEU A 192 21.28 3.15 -14.07
CA LEU A 192 21.58 4.58 -14.06
C LEU A 192 23.07 4.80 -14.39
N PRO A 193 23.41 5.62 -15.41
CA PRO A 193 24.80 5.92 -15.71
C PRO A 193 25.43 6.77 -14.59
N ASN A 194 26.66 6.42 -14.20
CA ASN A 194 27.50 7.18 -13.26
C ASN A 194 27.75 8.62 -13.72
#